data_AF-A0AAD4ZZX5-F1
#
_entry.id   AF-A0AAD4ZZX5-F1
#
_cell.length_a   1.000
_cell.length_b   1.000
_cell.length_c   1.000
_cell.angle_alpha   90.00
_cell.angle_beta   90.00
_cell.angle_gamma   90.00
#
_symmetry.space_group_name_H-M   'P 1'
#
loop_
_entity.id
_entity.type
_entity.pdbx_description
1 polymer ?
#
loop_
_entity_poly.entity_id
_entity_poly.type
_entity_poly.pdbx_seq_one_letter_code
_entity_poly.pdbx_strand_id
1 'polypeptide(L)'
;MHPDSPNTGAHWMRQEISFGKLKLTNNKGASNNTGQMVVLQSLHKYQPRLHVVQVNEDGTEDTSQPGRVQTFTFPETQFIAVTAYQNTDITQLKIDHNPFAKGFRDNYDT
;
A
#
# COMPACT_ATOMS: atom_id res chain seq x y z
N MET A 1 -5.04 2.53 7.30
CA MET A 1 -4.62 3.77 7.97
C MET A 1 -3.15 3.69 8.29
N HIS A 2 -2.37 4.78 8.17
CA HIS A 2 -0.95 4.77 8.54
C HIS A 2 -0.82 4.61 10.07
N PRO A 3 0.21 3.91 10.61
CA PRO A 3 0.36 3.72 12.06
C PRO A 3 0.45 5.04 12.85
N ASP A 4 1.04 6.07 12.26
CA ASP A 4 1.23 7.38 12.91
C ASP A 4 0.00 8.30 12.82
N SER A 5 -1.11 7.84 12.23
CA SER A 5 -2.35 8.61 12.14
C SER A 5 -3.20 8.49 13.42
N PRO A 6 -3.90 9.58 13.83
CA PRO A 6 -3.84 10.93 13.27
C PRO A 6 -2.57 11.69 13.71
N ASN A 7 -2.12 12.64 12.90
CA ASN A 7 -1.00 13.50 13.26
C ASN A 7 -1.10 14.89 12.61
N THR A 8 -0.30 15.83 13.12
CA THR A 8 -0.20 17.20 12.60
C THR A 8 0.33 17.23 11.16
N GLY A 9 -0.06 18.25 10.39
CA GLY A 9 0.50 18.46 9.05
C GLY A 9 2.04 18.59 9.07
N ALA A 10 2.59 19.25 10.08
CA ALA A 10 4.04 19.38 10.27
C ALA A 10 4.74 18.02 10.43
N HIS A 11 4.14 17.07 11.15
CA HIS A 11 4.65 15.71 11.28
C HIS A 11 4.76 15.01 9.92
N TRP A 12 3.73 15.14 9.08
CA TRP A 12 3.67 14.49 7.76
C TRP A 12 4.59 15.13 6.73
N MET A 13 4.80 16.45 6.80
CA MET A 13 5.67 17.17 5.86
C MET A 13 7.17 17.04 6.18
N ARG A 14 7.55 16.56 7.37
CA ARG A 14 8.95 16.56 7.81
C ARG A 14 9.82 15.50 7.13
N GLN A 15 9.22 14.43 6.63
CA GLN A 15 9.92 13.29 6.02
C GLN A 15 8.97 12.47 5.14
N GLU A 16 9.52 11.49 4.41
CA GLU A 16 8.73 10.56 3.61
C GLU A 16 7.69 9.80 4.45
N ILE A 17 6.51 9.58 3.84
CA ILE A 17 5.42 8.79 4.39
C ILE A 17 5.45 7.41 3.75
N SER A 18 5.68 6.35 4.53
CA SER A 18 5.83 5.00 4.00
C SER A 18 4.75 4.03 4.52
N PHE A 19 4.08 3.36 3.59
CA PHE A 19 3.14 2.27 3.89
C PHE A 19 3.82 0.88 3.80
N GLY A 20 5.12 0.78 4.09
CA GLY A 20 5.90 -0.46 3.92
C GLY A 20 5.44 -1.67 4.76
N LYS A 21 4.57 -1.47 5.76
CA LYS A 21 3.97 -2.54 6.58
C LYS A 21 2.61 -3.04 6.05
N LEU A 22 2.05 -2.39 5.03
CA LEU A 22 0.78 -2.80 4.43
C LEU A 22 0.92 -4.16 3.74
N LYS A 23 -0.01 -5.06 4.00
CA LYS A 23 -0.02 -6.41 3.43
C LYS A 23 -1.24 -6.62 2.55
N LEU A 24 -1.06 -7.35 1.47
CA LEU A 24 -2.13 -7.82 0.59
C LEU A 24 -2.40 -9.30 0.89
N THR A 25 -3.67 -9.71 0.87
CA THR A 25 -4.08 -11.11 1.12
C THR A 25 -5.24 -11.52 0.24
N ASN A 26 -5.37 -12.81 -0.04
CA ASN A 26 -6.54 -13.40 -0.68
C ASN A 26 -7.52 -14.03 0.33
N ASN A 27 -7.17 -14.04 1.63
CA ASN A 27 -8.03 -14.59 2.68
C ASN A 27 -9.13 -13.58 3.04
N LYS A 28 -10.38 -13.89 2.64
CA LYS A 28 -11.55 -13.05 2.94
C LYS A 28 -11.86 -12.92 4.44
N GLY A 29 -11.45 -13.89 5.25
CA GLY A 29 -11.58 -13.86 6.71
C GLY A 29 -10.37 -13.30 7.45
N ALA A 30 -9.54 -12.49 6.77
CA ALA A 30 -8.39 -11.82 7.39
C ALA A 30 -8.69 -10.36 7.80
N SER A 31 -9.83 -9.79 7.40
CA SER A 31 -10.21 -8.41 7.73
C SER A 31 -10.50 -8.17 9.22
N ASN A 32 -10.70 -9.25 9.97
CA ASN A 32 -10.97 -9.31 11.41
C ASN A 32 -9.70 -9.43 12.26
N ASN A 33 -8.51 -9.54 11.65
CA ASN A 33 -7.24 -9.47 12.36
C ASN A 33 -6.76 -8.02 12.47
N THR A 34 -6.19 -7.68 13.62
CA THR A 34 -5.65 -6.37 14.05
C THR A 34 -4.50 -5.80 13.21
N GLY A 35 -4.23 -6.35 12.02
CA GLY A 35 -3.15 -5.94 11.12
C GLY A 35 -3.64 -5.09 9.93
N GLN A 36 -2.75 -4.25 9.38
CA GLN A 36 -2.99 -3.50 8.14
C GLN A 36 -2.98 -4.45 6.93
N MET A 37 -4.07 -5.19 6.73
CA MET A 37 -4.24 -6.14 5.63
C MET A 37 -5.36 -5.69 4.69
N VAL A 38 -5.08 -5.70 3.39
CA VAL A 38 -6.06 -5.44 2.33
C VAL A 38 -6.37 -6.75 1.61
N VAL A 39 -7.64 -7.16 1.65
CA VAL A 39 -8.11 -8.35 0.94
C VAL A 39 -8.31 -7.99 -0.53
N LEU A 40 -7.65 -8.75 -1.42
CA LEU A 40 -7.76 -8.62 -2.86
C LEU A 40 -8.15 -9.96 -3.49
N GLN A 41 -8.83 -9.89 -4.63
CA GLN A 41 -9.14 -11.04 -5.46
C GLN A 41 -8.01 -11.25 -6.48
N SER A 42 -7.54 -12.48 -6.60
CA SER A 42 -6.54 -12.83 -7.62
C SER A 42 -7.06 -12.55 -9.04
N LEU A 43 -6.15 -12.25 -9.96
CA LEU A 43 -6.38 -11.98 -11.37
C LEU A 43 -7.26 -10.74 -11.65
N HIS A 44 -7.33 -9.80 -10.71
CA HIS A 44 -8.02 -8.52 -10.89
C HIS A 44 -7.02 -7.36 -10.88
N LYS A 45 -7.29 -6.35 -11.71
CA LYS A 45 -6.52 -5.10 -11.76
C LYS A 45 -7.02 -4.14 -10.68
N TYR A 46 -6.10 -3.57 -9.92
CA TYR A 46 -6.37 -2.64 -8.83
C TYR A 46 -5.64 -1.31 -9.04
N GLN A 47 -6.21 -0.26 -8.47
CA GLN A 47 -5.65 1.10 -8.42
C GLN A 47 -5.50 1.51 -6.96
N PRO A 48 -4.27 1.62 -6.43
CA PRO A 48 -4.03 2.27 -5.14
C PRO A 48 -4.53 3.72 -5.15
N ARG A 49 -5.12 4.15 -4.04
CA ARG A 49 -5.56 5.52 -3.79
C ARG A 49 -5.08 5.95 -2.41
N LEU A 50 -4.55 7.16 -2.32
CA LEU A 50 -4.18 7.80 -1.07
C LEU A 50 -5.29 8.76 -0.66
N HIS A 51 -5.74 8.64 0.59
CA HIS A 51 -6.74 9.52 1.17
C HIS A 51 -6.11 10.28 2.32
N VAL A 52 -6.16 11.61 2.26
CA VAL A 52 -5.81 12.51 3.36
C VAL A 52 -7.11 13.03 3.94
N VAL A 53 -7.40 12.62 5.18
CA VAL A 53 -8.62 12.99 5.90
C VAL A 53 -8.22 13.91 7.05
N GLN A 54 -8.77 15.13 7.04
CA GLN A 54 -8.63 16.05 8.17
C GLN A 54 -9.62 15.65 9.28
N VAL A 55 -9.09 15.39 10.47
CA VAL A 55 -9.85 15.08 11.68
C VAL A 55 -9.95 16.31 12.58
N ASN A 56 -10.97 16.35 13.44
CA ASN A 56 -11.09 17.34 14.51
C ASN A 56 -10.03 17.10 15.62
N GLU A 57 -9.86 18.06 16.52
CA GLU A 57 -8.91 17.96 17.65
C GLU A 57 -9.19 16.78 18.59
N ASP A 58 -10.46 16.36 18.69
CA ASP A 58 -10.89 15.18 19.44
C ASP A 58 -10.72 13.85 18.66
N GLY A 59 -10.13 13.92 17.45
CA GLY A 59 -9.90 12.78 16.58
C GLY A 59 -11.13 12.32 15.80
N THR A 60 -12.27 13.01 15.93
CA THR A 60 -13.49 12.64 15.19
C THR A 60 -13.41 13.07 13.73
N GLU A 61 -13.94 12.23 12.85
CA GLU A 61 -14.16 12.56 11.45
C GLU A 61 -15.54 13.22 11.28
N ASP A 62 -15.58 14.51 10.96
CA ASP A 62 -16.80 15.17 10.53
C ASP A 62 -16.93 15.08 9.00
N THR A 63 -17.73 14.14 8.53
CA THR A 63 -17.99 13.91 7.10
C THR A 63 -19.03 14.87 6.52
N SER A 64 -19.66 15.72 7.34
CA SER A 64 -20.68 16.66 6.90
C SER A 64 -20.11 17.88 6.17
N GLN A 65 -18.80 18.13 6.31
CA GLN A 65 -18.14 19.28 5.70
C GLN A 65 -17.42 18.90 4.39
N PRO A 66 -17.79 19.51 3.25
CA PRO A 66 -17.08 19.30 1.99
C PRO A 66 -15.62 19.78 2.09
N GLY A 67 -14.67 19.02 1.53
CA GLY A 67 -13.26 19.40 1.45
C GLY A 67 -12.33 18.78 2.51
N ARG A 68 -12.86 18.07 3.51
CA ARG A 68 -12.03 17.40 4.54
C ARG A 68 -11.34 16.12 4.07
N VAL A 69 -11.76 15.56 2.94
CA VAL A 69 -11.14 14.39 2.32
C VAL A 69 -10.52 14.79 0.99
N GLN A 70 -9.20 14.68 0.89
CA GLN A 70 -8.48 14.78 -0.38
C GLN A 70 -8.08 13.39 -0.84
N THR A 71 -8.39 13.06 -2.10
CA THR A 71 -8.03 11.78 -2.72
C THR A 71 -6.99 12.00 -3.79
N PHE A 72 -5.90 11.25 -3.72
CA PHE A 72 -4.85 11.20 -4.74
C PHE A 72 -4.80 9.81 -5.37
N THR A 73 -4.69 9.77 -6.69
CA THR A 73 -4.62 8.55 -7.49
C THR A 73 -3.42 8.64 -8.40
N PHE A 74 -2.61 7.58 -8.43
CA PHE A 74 -1.38 7.50 -9.24
C PHE A 74 -1.53 6.36 -10.25
N PRO A 75 -1.89 6.62 -11.52
CA PRO A 75 -2.13 5.58 -12.52
C PRO A 75 -0.97 4.60 -12.72
N GLU A 76 0.26 5.06 -12.54
CA GLU A 76 1.51 4.28 -12.60
C GLU A 76 1.62 3.23 -11.48
N THR A 77 0.80 3.31 -10.44
CA THR A 77 0.77 2.35 -9.32
C THR A 77 -0.25 1.23 -9.50
N GLN A 78 -0.92 1.16 -10.65
CA GLN A 78 -1.83 0.06 -10.95
C GLN A 78 -1.10 -1.28 -10.99
N PHE A 79 -1.77 -2.32 -10.52
CA PHE A 79 -1.21 -3.68 -10.54
C PHE A 79 -2.32 -4.73 -10.69
N ILE A 80 -1.93 -5.96 -11.00
CA ILE A 80 -2.81 -7.13 -11.00
C ILE A 80 -2.43 -7.99 -9.80
N ALA A 81 -3.39 -8.31 -8.94
CA ALA A 81 -3.15 -9.21 -7.82
C ALA A 81 -2.98 -10.65 -8.35
N VAL A 82 -1.93 -11.35 -7.93
CA VAL A 82 -1.64 -12.73 -8.34
C VAL A 82 -1.17 -13.55 -7.15
N THR A 83 -1.37 -14.86 -7.21
CA THR A 83 -0.83 -15.81 -6.21
C THR A 83 0.60 -16.26 -6.55
N ALA A 84 0.99 -16.15 -7.82
CA ALA A 84 2.34 -16.36 -8.31
C ALA A 84 2.59 -15.46 -9.53
N TYR A 85 3.82 -15.00 -9.72
CA TYR A 85 4.18 -14.19 -10.88
C TYR A 85 3.95 -14.99 -12.17
N GLN A 86 3.43 -14.30 -13.19
CA GLN A 86 3.17 -14.88 -14.52
C GLN A 86 4.15 -14.34 -15.56
N ASN A 87 4.61 -13.10 -15.41
CA ASN A 87 5.57 -12.46 -16.30
C ASN A 87 6.98 -12.56 -15.70
N THR A 88 7.90 -13.15 -16.45
CA THR A 88 9.30 -13.37 -16.06
C THR A 88 10.06 -12.06 -15.89
N ASP A 89 9.79 -11.05 -16.72
CA ASP A 89 10.44 -9.74 -16.66
C ASP A 89 10.09 -9.01 -15.36
N ILE A 90 8.82 -9.11 -14.93
CA ILE A 90 8.40 -8.59 -13.61
C ILE A 90 9.07 -9.37 -12.48
N THR A 91 9.23 -10.68 -12.64
CA THR A 91 9.92 -11.51 -11.63
C THR A 91 11.37 -11.07 -11.48
N GLN A 92 12.09 -10.91 -12.60
CA GLN A 92 13.48 -10.46 -12.60
C GLN A 92 13.60 -9.03 -12.05
N LEU A 93 12.76 -8.10 -12.50
CA LEU A 93 12.72 -6.74 -11.99
C LEU A 93 12.56 -6.71 -10.46
N LYS A 94 11.72 -7.60 -9.91
CA LYS A 94 11.53 -7.73 -8.45
C LYS A 94 12.76 -8.33 -7.77
N ILE A 95 13.43 -9.32 -8.36
CA ILE A 95 14.67 -9.89 -7.84
C ILE A 95 15.76 -8.81 -7.74
N ASP A 96 15.93 -8.01 -8.80
CA ASP A 96 16.99 -7.00 -8.90
C ASP A 96 16.79 -5.83 -7.93
N HIS A 97 15.53 -5.42 -7.69
CA HIS A 97 15.23 -4.20 -6.94
C HIS A 97 14.78 -4.44 -5.50
N ASN A 98 14.31 -5.64 -5.14
CA ASN A 98 13.91 -5.95 -3.76
C ASN A 98 15.12 -6.45 -2.95
N PRO A 99 15.55 -5.74 -1.88
CA PRO A 99 16.68 -6.16 -1.04
C PRO A 99 16.49 -7.55 -0.41
N PHE A 100 15.25 -7.97 -0.16
CA PHE A 100 14.94 -9.29 0.42
C PHE A 100 15.05 -10.45 -0.58
N ALA A 101 15.19 -10.16 -1.87
CA ALA A 101 15.33 -11.16 -2.93
C ALA A 101 16.78 -11.31 -3.43
N LYS A 102 17.76 -10.69 -2.74
CA LYS A 102 19.16 -10.66 -3.18
C LYS A 102 19.76 -12.04 -3.46
N GLY A 103 19.40 -13.07 -2.68
CA GLY A 103 19.91 -14.43 -2.86
C GLY A 103 19.51 -15.14 -4.16
N PHE A 104 18.58 -14.57 -4.94
CA PHE A 104 18.19 -15.11 -6.25
C PHE A 104 18.89 -14.43 -7.43
N ARG A 105 19.72 -13.40 -7.17
CA ARG A 105 20.41 -12.63 -8.22
C ARG A 105 21.54 -13.41 -8.86
N ASP A 106 22.32 -14.10 -8.04
CA ASP A 106 23.56 -14.77 -8.45
C ASP A 106 23.34 -16.03 -9.32
N ASN A 107 22.08 -16.49 -9.45
CA ASN A 107 21.72 -17.68 -10.23
C ASN A 107 21.62 -17.44 -11.75
N TYR A 108 21.75 -16.19 -12.21
CA TYR A 108 21.63 -15.83 -13.64
C TYR A 108 22.97 -15.44 -14.29
N ASP A 109 24.07 -15.40 -13.52
CA ASP A 109 25.42 -15.02 -13.98
C ASP A 109 26.32 -16.21 -14.38
N THR A 110 25.73 -17.40 -14.61
CA THR A 110 26.38 -18.59 -15.21
C THR A 110 25.64 -19.07 -16.43
#